data_AF-A0A7R9ZEM7-F1
#
_entry.id   AF-A0A7R9ZEM7-F1
#
_cell.length_a   1.000
_cell.length_b   1.000
_cell.length_c   1.000
_cell.angle_alpha   90.00
_cell.angle_beta   90.00
_cell.angle_gamma   90.00
#
_symmetry.space_group_name_H-M   'P 1'
#
loop_
_entity.id
_entity.type
_entity.pdbx_description
1 polymer ?
#
loop_
_entity_poly.entity_id
_entity_poly.type
_entity_poly.pdbx_seq_one_letter_code
_entity_poly.pdbx_strand_id
1 'polypeptide(L)'
;GDPASLEDYSGSRDYDSLKTFASENLKPLCSPEKLELCDDEKKAEIAQLMDVDLDDLDAKIKAEERKLEDAEEQFQTEVEKLQNAFRRISEEKEKKIEDVKKGGLGMMKSVLRFKSKGAKDEL
;
A
#
# COMPACT_ATOMS: atom_id res chain seq x y z
N GLY A 1 -7.60 14.81 -4.12
CA GLY A 1 -6.93 15.96 -4.74
C GLY A 1 -7.88 17.14 -4.90
N ASP A 2 -8.73 17.40 -3.93
CA ASP A 2 -9.61 18.56 -3.89
C ASP A 2 -8.89 19.75 -3.22
N PRO A 3 -8.64 20.86 -3.94
CA PRO A 3 -7.99 22.04 -3.37
C PRO A 3 -8.84 22.79 -2.33
N ALA A 4 -10.17 22.64 -2.33
CA ALA A 4 -11.04 23.23 -1.32
C ALA A 4 -11.01 22.44 0.00
N SER A 5 -10.69 21.15 -0.08
CA SER A 5 -10.61 20.22 1.06
C SER A 5 -9.17 19.85 1.44
N LEU A 6 -8.18 20.52 0.84
CA LEU A 6 -6.73 20.29 1.04
C LEU A 6 -6.28 18.83 0.84
N GLU A 7 -6.98 18.07 0.02
CA GLU A 7 -6.61 16.67 -0.21
C GLU A 7 -5.44 16.57 -1.18
N ASP A 8 -4.53 15.64 -0.88
CA ASP A 8 -3.41 15.32 -1.78
C ASP A 8 -3.86 14.82 -3.16
N TYR A 9 -3.07 15.17 -4.17
CA TYR A 9 -3.21 14.61 -5.51
C TYR A 9 -2.48 13.26 -5.60
N SER A 10 -3.25 12.18 -5.70
CA SER A 10 -2.77 10.81 -5.83
C SER A 10 -2.76 10.27 -7.27
N GLY A 11 -3.13 11.10 -8.25
CA GLY A 11 -3.12 10.72 -9.67
C GLY A 11 -1.73 10.80 -10.32
N SER A 12 -1.65 10.43 -11.60
CA SER A 12 -0.39 10.49 -12.35
C SER A 12 0.06 11.93 -12.64
N ARG A 13 1.36 12.20 -12.48
CA ARG A 13 1.95 13.54 -12.64
C ARG A 13 2.39 13.88 -14.07
N ASP A 14 2.05 13.05 -15.05
CA ASP A 14 2.27 13.39 -16.45
C ASP A 14 1.31 14.49 -16.92
N TYR A 15 1.72 15.22 -17.96
CA TYR A 15 0.99 16.38 -18.44
C TYR A 15 -0.45 16.06 -18.85
N ASP A 16 -0.70 14.93 -19.50
CA ASP A 16 -2.02 14.59 -20.01
C ASP A 16 -2.98 14.20 -18.87
N SER A 17 -2.48 13.45 -17.88
CA SER A 17 -3.21 13.11 -16.67
C SER A 17 -3.53 14.34 -15.82
N LEU A 18 -2.57 15.25 -15.64
CA LEU A 18 -2.78 16.52 -14.92
C LEU A 18 -3.75 17.44 -15.66
N LYS A 19 -3.67 17.53 -16.99
CA LYS A 19 -4.57 18.32 -17.82
C LYS A 19 -6.00 17.79 -17.77
N THR A 20 -6.16 16.47 -17.82
CA THR A 20 -7.47 15.80 -17.68
C THR A 20 -8.05 16.07 -16.30
N PHE A 21 -7.26 15.83 -15.25
CA PHE A 21 -7.65 16.13 -13.89
C PHE A 21 -8.10 17.59 -13.72
N ALA A 22 -7.30 18.54 -14.23
CA ALA A 22 -7.62 19.96 -14.20
C ALA A 22 -8.93 20.29 -14.92
N SER A 23 -9.11 19.76 -16.12
CA SER A 23 -10.28 20.05 -16.95
C SER A 23 -11.58 19.49 -16.37
N GLU A 24 -11.49 18.34 -15.71
CA GLU A 24 -12.66 17.61 -15.21
C GLU A 24 -13.02 18.03 -13.78
N ASN A 25 -12.02 18.32 -12.94
CA ASN A 25 -12.17 18.44 -11.49
C ASN A 25 -11.89 19.84 -10.94
N LEU A 26 -11.15 20.73 -11.63
CA LEU A 26 -10.94 22.12 -11.19
C LEU A 26 -12.10 23.03 -11.62
N LYS A 27 -13.32 22.60 -11.32
CA LYS A 27 -14.53 23.44 -11.38
C LYS A 27 -14.67 24.17 -10.04
N PRO A 28 -15.59 25.14 -9.89
CA PRO A 28 -15.97 25.60 -8.57
C PRO A 28 -16.39 24.39 -7.72
N LEU A 29 -15.72 24.18 -6.59
CA LEU A 29 -15.94 23.04 -5.72
C LEU A 29 -16.81 23.44 -4.52
N CYS A 30 -17.55 22.46 -4.02
CA CYS A 30 -18.24 22.52 -2.73
C CYS A 30 -17.27 23.04 -1.66
N SER A 31 -17.66 24.11 -0.96
CA SER A 31 -16.86 24.73 0.09
C SER A 31 -17.77 25.54 1.02
N PRO A 32 -17.31 25.94 2.22
CA PRO A 32 -18.09 26.79 3.11
C PRO A 32 -18.52 28.13 2.48
N GLU A 33 -17.76 28.64 1.52
CA GLU A 33 -18.07 29.88 0.78
C GLU A 33 -19.03 29.65 -0.40
N LYS A 34 -19.19 28.41 -0.88
CA LYS A 34 -20.01 28.03 -2.05
C LYS A 34 -20.83 26.79 -1.76
N LEU A 35 -21.67 26.87 -0.73
CA LEU A 35 -22.53 25.77 -0.30
C LEU A 35 -23.48 25.30 -1.42
N GLU A 36 -23.86 26.15 -2.37
CA GLU A 36 -24.72 25.77 -3.50
C GLU A 36 -24.10 24.68 -4.40
N LEU A 37 -22.78 24.48 -4.32
CA LEU A 37 -22.04 23.47 -5.06
C LEU A 37 -21.90 22.14 -4.30
N CYS A 38 -22.39 22.09 -3.05
CA CYS A 38 -22.38 20.90 -2.21
C CYS A 38 -23.68 20.10 -2.36
N ASP A 39 -23.57 18.77 -2.23
CA ASP A 39 -24.71 17.92 -1.93
C ASP A 39 -25.23 18.19 -0.50
N ASP A 40 -26.42 17.68 -0.19
CA ASP A 40 -27.09 17.99 1.06
C ASP A 40 -26.36 17.39 2.28
N GLU A 41 -25.64 16.29 2.10
CA GLU A 41 -24.83 15.67 3.16
C GLU A 41 -23.65 16.57 3.53
N LYS A 42 -22.87 17.02 2.54
CA LYS A 42 -21.74 17.94 2.76
C LYS A 42 -22.17 19.29 3.30
N LYS A 43 -23.33 19.82 2.88
CA LYS A 43 -23.87 21.05 3.47
C LYS A 43 -24.15 20.88 4.96
N ALA A 44 -24.75 19.75 5.35
CA ALA A 44 -25.05 19.46 6.75
C ALA A 44 -23.77 19.31 7.58
N GLU A 45 -22.76 18.64 7.02
CA GLU A 45 -21.45 18.50 7.66
C GLU A 45 -20.74 19.85 7.84
N ILE A 46 -20.69 20.68 6.79
CA ILE A 46 -20.09 22.01 6.88
C ILE A 46 -20.84 22.87 7.91
N ALA A 47 -22.17 22.84 7.93
CA ALA A 47 -22.95 23.58 8.92
C ALA A 47 -22.64 23.12 10.36
N GLN A 48 -22.54 21.81 10.59
CA GLN A 48 -22.15 21.27 11.90
C GLN A 48 -20.75 21.70 12.31
N LEU A 49 -19.80 21.71 11.38
CA LEU A 49 -18.42 22.15 11.65
C LEU A 49 -18.31 23.65 11.88
N MET A 50 -19.14 24.46 11.20
CA MET A 50 -19.24 25.91 11.42
C MET A 50 -19.84 26.27 12.78
N ASP A 51 -20.64 25.38 13.38
CA ASP A 51 -21.22 25.57 14.72
C ASP A 51 -20.25 25.20 15.85
N VAL A 52 -19.10 24.57 15.55
CA VAL A 52 -18.03 24.28 16.52
C VAL A 52 -17.19 25.55 16.72
N ASP A 53 -16.80 25.85 17.97
CA ASP A 53 -15.87 26.96 18.21
C ASP A 53 -14.47 26.66 17.67
N LEU A 54 -13.69 27.73 17.47
CA LEU A 54 -12.39 27.64 16.81
C LEU A 54 -11.39 26.76 17.55
N ASP A 55 -11.40 26.79 18.89
CA ASP A 55 -10.45 26.03 19.70
C ASP A 55 -10.78 24.53 19.66
N ASP A 56 -12.07 24.18 19.76
CA ASP A 56 -12.54 22.81 19.62
C ASP A 56 -12.33 22.26 18.19
N LEU A 57 -12.51 23.09 17.16
CA LEU A 57 -12.26 22.71 15.77
C LEU A 57 -10.77 22.43 15.52
N ASP A 58 -9.87 23.29 16.03
CA ASP A 58 -8.42 23.07 15.96
C ASP A 58 -7.99 21.82 16.74
N ALA A 59 -8.57 21.57 17.91
CA ALA A 59 -8.30 20.36 18.68
C ALA A 59 -8.74 19.08 17.94
N LYS A 60 -9.90 19.11 17.27
CA LYS A 60 -10.38 18.00 16.42
C LYS A 60 -9.43 17.75 15.25
N ILE A 61 -9.00 18.80 14.54
CA ILE A 61 -8.06 18.68 13.41
C ILE A 61 -6.77 18.00 13.89
N LYS A 62 -6.14 18.50 14.96
CA LYS A 62 -4.91 17.91 15.51
C LYS A 62 -5.08 16.45 15.94
N ALA A 63 -6.25 16.07 16.44
CA ALA A 63 -6.53 14.69 16.81
C ALA A 63 -6.61 13.78 15.58
N GLU A 64 -7.25 14.23 14.49
CA GLU A 64 -7.30 13.46 13.24
C GLU A 64 -5.95 13.41 12.52
N GLU A 65 -5.20 14.52 12.49
CA GLU A 65 -3.83 14.56 11.94
C GLU A 65 -2.91 13.56 12.67
N ARG A 66 -2.99 13.47 14.00
CA ARG A 66 -2.24 12.46 14.77
C ARG A 66 -2.63 11.03 14.40
N LYS A 67 -3.92 10.74 14.16
CA LYS A 67 -4.33 9.40 13.72
C LYS A 67 -3.75 9.05 12.36
N LEU A 68 -3.61 10.04 11.46
CA LEU A 68 -2.95 9.83 10.15
C LEU A 68 -1.46 9.54 10.34
N GLU A 69 -0.77 10.31 11.19
CA GLU A 69 0.64 10.07 11.52
C GLU A 69 0.86 8.69 12.16
N ASP A 70 0.06 8.32 13.15
CA ASP A 70 0.12 7.02 13.83
C ASP A 70 -0.12 5.86 12.84
N ALA A 71 -1.06 6.02 11.91
CA ALA A 71 -1.35 5.01 10.89
C ALA A 71 -0.17 4.82 9.92
N GLU A 72 0.48 5.91 9.51
CA GLU A 72 1.66 5.87 8.64
C GLU A 72 2.87 5.25 9.37
N GLU A 73 3.11 5.61 10.64
CA GLU A 73 4.18 5.00 11.45
C GLU A 73 3.97 3.50 11.66
N GLN A 74 2.72 3.09 11.94
CA GLN A 74 2.37 1.68 12.06
C GLN A 74 2.63 0.94 10.75
N PHE A 75 2.24 1.53 9.61
CA PHE A 75 2.48 0.94 8.30
C PHE A 75 3.98 0.76 8.04
N GLN A 76 4.79 1.80 8.25
CA GLN A 76 6.24 1.74 8.08
C GLN A 76 6.88 0.66 8.97
N THR A 77 6.47 0.59 10.24
CA THR A 77 6.94 -0.43 11.19
C THR A 77 6.65 -1.86 10.69
N GLU A 78 5.44 -2.12 10.18
CA GLU A 78 5.09 -3.44 9.66
C GLU A 78 5.82 -3.76 8.34
N VAL A 79 6.06 -2.76 7.49
CA VAL A 79 6.89 -2.93 6.28
C VAL A 79 8.32 -3.33 6.65
N GLU A 80 8.93 -2.69 7.64
CA GLU A 80 10.27 -3.06 8.11
C GLU A 80 10.32 -4.49 8.67
N LYS A 81 9.32 -4.89 9.47
CA LYS A 81 9.19 -6.27 9.97
C LYS A 81 9.08 -7.26 8.81
N LEU A 82 8.26 -6.96 7.81
CA LEU A 82 8.09 -7.81 6.63
C LEU A 82 9.39 -7.96 5.85
N GLN A 83 10.13 -6.87 5.63
CA GLN A 83 11.42 -6.90 4.94
C GLN A 83 12.47 -7.73 5.71
N ASN A 84 12.52 -7.59 7.03
CA ASN A 84 13.38 -8.40 7.90
C ASN A 84 13.03 -9.89 7.82
N ALA A 85 11.73 -10.22 7.90
CA ALA A 85 11.25 -11.59 7.77
C ALA A 85 11.59 -12.18 6.39
N PHE A 86 11.43 -11.41 5.32
CA PHE A 86 11.75 -11.82 3.97
C PHE A 86 13.24 -12.17 3.81
N ARG A 87 14.14 -11.30 4.32
CA ARG A 87 15.59 -11.55 4.30
C ARG A 87 15.94 -12.87 5.00
N ARG A 88 15.47 -13.02 6.25
CA ARG A 88 15.70 -14.22 7.05
C ARG A 88 15.21 -15.49 6.36
N ILE A 89 13.96 -15.49 5.88
CA ILE A 89 13.36 -16.67 5.24
C ILE A 89 14.07 -17.01 3.92
N SER A 90 14.53 -16.00 3.18
CA SER A 90 15.28 -16.21 1.94
C SER A 90 16.64 -16.89 2.21
N GLU A 91 17.38 -16.43 3.21
CA GLU A 91 18.65 -17.06 3.62
C GLU A 91 18.45 -18.49 4.14
N GLU A 92 17.43 -18.72 4.97
CA GLU A 92 17.08 -20.06 5.46
C GLU A 92 16.70 -21.00 4.32
N LYS A 93 15.94 -20.51 3.34
CA LYS A 93 15.58 -21.26 2.13
C LYS A 93 16.84 -21.66 1.36
N GLU A 94 17.77 -20.73 1.13
CA GLU A 94 19.01 -21.01 0.41
C GLU A 94 19.87 -22.06 1.13
N LYS A 95 20.06 -21.92 2.45
CA LYS A 95 20.76 -22.91 3.28
C LYS A 95 20.12 -24.30 3.18
N LYS A 96 18.80 -24.39 3.34
CA LYS A 96 18.07 -25.67 3.21
C LYS A 96 18.23 -26.29 1.82
N ILE A 97 18.18 -25.49 0.75
CA ILE A 97 18.43 -25.97 -0.62
C ILE A 97 19.86 -26.49 -0.76
N GLU A 98 20.83 -25.78 -0.21
CA GLU A 98 22.24 -26.19 -0.24
C GLU A 98 22.47 -27.49 0.53
N ASP A 99 21.90 -27.62 1.73
CA ASP A 99 21.99 -28.82 2.56
C ASP A 99 21.38 -30.04 1.85
N VAL A 100 20.24 -29.87 1.18
CA VAL A 100 19.62 -30.94 0.37
C VAL A 100 20.51 -31.33 -0.82
N LYS A 101 21.16 -30.35 -1.47
CA LYS A 101 22.10 -30.63 -2.57
C LYS A 101 23.35 -31.36 -2.06
N LYS A 102 23.92 -30.91 -0.95
CA LYS A 102 25.07 -31.52 -0.26
C LYS A 102 24.76 -32.91 0.28
N GLY A 103 23.52 -33.15 0.72
CA GLY A 103 22.99 -34.44 1.18
C GLY A 103 22.87 -35.51 0.09
N GLY A 104 23.47 -35.29 -1.09
CA GLY A 104 23.59 -36.31 -2.11
C GLY A 104 22.38 -36.46 -3.02
N LEU A 105 21.43 -35.52 -3.02
CA LEU A 105 20.27 -35.55 -3.93
C LEU A 105 20.70 -35.72 -5.41
N GLY A 106 21.80 -35.07 -5.80
CA GLY A 106 22.36 -35.23 -7.15
C GLY A 106 22.80 -36.67 -7.42
N MET A 107 23.50 -37.29 -6.46
CA MET A 107 23.95 -38.67 -6.57
C MET A 107 22.77 -39.66 -6.56
N MET A 108 21.77 -39.45 -5.69
CA MET A 108 20.54 -40.25 -5.68
C MET A 108 19.83 -40.20 -7.04
N LYS A 109 19.73 -39.01 -7.65
CA LYS A 109 19.18 -38.84 -9.01
C LYS A 109 20.01 -39.57 -10.06
N SER A 110 21.34 -39.52 -9.98
CA SER A 110 22.24 -40.22 -10.91
C SER A 110 22.10 -41.74 -10.79
N VAL A 111 22.07 -42.29 -9.57
CA VAL A 111 21.87 -43.72 -9.32
C VAL A 111 20.51 -44.20 -9.83
N LEU A 112 19.45 -43.42 -9.62
CA LEU A 112 18.11 -43.74 -10.14
C LEU A 112 18.09 -43.83 -11.67
N ARG A 113 18.77 -42.91 -12.37
CA ARG A 113 18.90 -42.96 -13.85
C ARG A 113 19.68 -44.17 -14.32
N PHE A 114 20.76 -44.53 -13.62
CA PHE A 114 21.55 -45.72 -13.96
C PHE A 114 20.73 -47.00 -13.80
N LYS A 115 20.05 -47.17 -12.64
CA LYS A 115 19.18 -48.34 -12.39
C LYS A 115 18.03 -48.44 -13.39
N SER A 116 17.42 -47.33 -13.77
CA SER A 116 16.30 -47.32 -14.74
C SER A 116 16.73 -47.57 -16.20
N LYS A 117 18.02 -47.36 -16.54
CA LYS A 117 18.58 -47.83 -17.82
C LYS A 117 18.88 -49.32 -17.81
N GLY A 118 19.49 -49.85 -16.73
CA GLY A 118 19.75 -51.29 -16.61
C GLY A 118 18.47 -52.12 -16.68
N ALA A 119 17.38 -51.66 -16.08
CA ALA A 119 16.07 -52.31 -16.17
C ALA A 119 15.42 -52.29 -17.57
N LYS A 120 15.94 -51.47 -18.51
CA LYS A 120 15.48 -51.42 -19.90
C LYS A 120 16.35 -52.21 -20.87
N ASP A 121 17.59 -52.52 -20.49
CA ASP A 121 18.48 -53.39 -21.28
C ASP A 121 18.29 -54.89 -20.94
N GLU A 122 17.61 -55.21 -19.83
CA GLU A 122 17.24 -56.58 -19.44
C GLU A 122 15.82 -57.00 -19.87
N LEU A 123 15.14 -56.20 -20.71
CA LEU A 123 13.83 -56.52 -21.30
C LEU A 123 13.89 -56.41 -22.83
#